data_AF-A0A1G5UCC7-F1
#
_entry.id   AF-A0A1G5UCC7-F1
#
_cell.length_a   1.000
_cell.length_b   1.000
_cell.length_c   1.000
_cell.angle_alpha   90.00
_cell.angle_beta   90.00
_cell.angle_gamma   90.00
#
_symmetry.space_group_name_H-M   'P 1'
#
loop_
_entity.id
_entity.type
_entity.pdbx_description
1 polymer ?
#
loop_
_entity_poly.entity_id
_entity_poly.type
_entity_poly.pdbx_seq_one_letter_code
_entity_poly.pdbx_strand_id
1 'polypeptide(L)'
;MRPSFLAVVGLILVACPHASMAQGVRAAPVEADDPRPGPPPPLPDISDPNGRSGEALNEPGGRSDIPKALRSSGSKAGGPANDLNPSGRAEAPAPPKGALDRVVAGKELFHGNYCGKGQRGEGLPPTDDLDAACLRHDTCYDTAGYSSCACDAALKREASVVSDSPTAALEVRRRALSVIEATAAMDCRAP
;
A
#
# COMPACT_ATOMS: atom_id res chain seq x y z
N MET A 1 35.86 38.80 2.14
CA MET A 1 37.18 38.51 1.55
C MET A 1 37.26 36.99 1.36
N ARG A 2 37.41 36.50 0.12
CA ARG A 2 37.63 35.07 -0.29
C ARG A 2 39.16 34.80 -0.30
N PRO A 3 39.74 33.57 -0.23
CA PRO A 3 39.49 32.37 -1.08
C PRO A 3 39.48 31.00 -0.32
N SER A 4 38.79 29.93 -0.75
CA SER A 4 39.05 28.90 -1.80
C SER A 4 40.31 28.03 -1.60
N PHE A 5 40.17 26.68 -1.61
CA PHE A 5 41.05 25.59 -2.15
C PHE A 5 40.52 24.23 -1.61
N LEU A 6 39.77 23.38 -2.34
CA LEU A 6 40.09 22.34 -3.36
C LEU A 6 41.07 21.20 -2.97
N ALA A 7 40.67 19.96 -3.37
CA ALA A 7 41.38 18.66 -3.49
C ALA A 7 41.43 17.74 -2.24
N VAL A 8 40.74 16.58 -2.16
CA VAL A 8 40.82 15.26 -2.87
C VAL A 8 41.95 14.35 -2.32
N VAL A 9 41.69 13.02 -2.35
CA VAL A 9 42.52 11.82 -2.01
C VAL A 9 42.16 11.24 -0.62
N GLY A 10 41.68 10.01 -0.41
CA GLY A 10 41.64 8.78 -1.20
C GLY A 10 42.39 7.67 -0.44
N LEU A 11 41.70 6.73 0.24
CA LEU A 11 42.31 5.47 0.68
C LEU A 11 41.25 4.37 0.87
N ILE A 12 41.25 3.41 -0.04
CA ILE A 12 40.46 2.17 -0.03
C ILE A 12 41.34 1.07 0.58
N LEU A 13 40.91 0.44 1.67
CA LEU A 13 41.52 -0.76 2.24
C LEU A 13 40.58 -1.96 1.99
N VAL A 14 40.90 -2.75 0.96
CA VAL A 14 40.29 -4.06 0.70
C VAL A 14 41.06 -5.12 1.48
N ALA A 15 40.38 -5.76 2.43
CA ALA A 15 40.90 -6.91 3.17
C ALA A 15 40.51 -8.22 2.48
N CYS A 16 41.52 -9.03 2.14
CA CYS A 16 41.36 -10.41 1.68
C CYS A 16 41.44 -11.38 2.87
N PRO A 17 40.51 -12.34 3.02
CA PRO A 17 40.77 -13.61 3.69
C PRO A 17 40.84 -14.73 2.63
N HIS A 18 42.02 -15.24 2.30
CA HIS A 18 42.62 -16.49 2.83
C HIS A 18 41.87 -17.75 2.35
N ALA A 19 42.44 -18.40 1.35
CA ALA A 19 42.07 -19.73 0.89
C ALA A 19 42.48 -20.78 1.93
N SER A 20 41.54 -21.64 2.30
CA SER A 20 41.81 -22.85 3.08
C SER A 20 41.28 -24.05 2.29
N MET A 21 42.19 -24.85 1.73
CA MET A 21 41.88 -26.09 1.00
C MET A 21 41.84 -27.25 2.01
N ALA A 22 40.70 -27.90 2.14
CA ALA A 22 40.55 -29.17 2.84
C ALA A 22 40.19 -30.27 1.83
N GLN A 23 40.99 -31.32 1.81
CA GLN A 23 40.86 -32.48 0.93
C GLN A 23 39.73 -33.39 1.40
N GLY A 24 38.85 -33.80 0.48
CA GLY A 24 37.82 -34.82 0.68
C GLY A 24 37.91 -35.89 -0.41
N VAL A 25 37.98 -37.14 0.02
CA VAL A 25 38.28 -38.37 -0.72
C VAL A 25 37.32 -38.62 -1.89
N ARG A 26 37.88 -39.04 -3.04
CA ARG A 26 37.17 -39.54 -4.23
C ARG A 26 36.32 -40.78 -3.86
N ALA A 27 35.01 -40.67 -4.00
CA ALA A 27 34.11 -41.80 -4.23
C ALA A 27 33.78 -41.87 -5.72
N ALA A 28 33.76 -43.08 -6.29
CA ALA A 28 33.46 -43.33 -7.70
C ALA A 28 32.03 -42.89 -8.09
N PRO A 29 31.79 -42.47 -9.34
CA PRO A 29 30.47 -42.00 -9.76
C PRO A 29 29.52 -43.18 -9.95
N VAL A 30 28.39 -43.14 -9.23
CA VAL A 30 27.16 -43.83 -9.62
C VAL A 30 26.49 -42.93 -10.66
N GLU A 31 26.27 -43.43 -11.88
CA GLU A 31 25.42 -42.74 -12.85
C GLU A 31 24.01 -42.61 -12.25
N ALA A 32 23.64 -41.38 -11.92
CA ALA A 32 22.26 -40.99 -11.70
C ALA A 32 21.73 -40.46 -13.04
N ASP A 33 20.71 -41.11 -13.58
CA ASP A 33 19.92 -40.60 -14.70
C ASP A 33 19.22 -39.30 -14.22
N ASP A 34 19.66 -38.15 -14.72
CA ASP A 34 19.13 -36.85 -14.31
C ASP A 34 17.66 -36.73 -14.77
N PRO A 35 16.71 -36.41 -13.89
CA PRO A 35 15.33 -36.17 -14.29
C PRO A 35 15.27 -35.01 -15.29
N ARG A 36 14.83 -35.30 -16.52
CA ARG A 36 14.68 -34.27 -17.55
C ARG A 36 13.73 -33.16 -17.04
N PRO A 37 14.14 -31.88 -17.06
CA PRO A 37 13.28 -30.78 -16.65
C PRO A 37 12.00 -30.77 -17.49
N GLY A 38 10.85 -30.71 -16.80
CA GLY A 38 9.57 -30.45 -17.46
C GLY A 38 9.55 -29.07 -18.13
N PRO A 39 8.64 -28.83 -19.08
CA PRO A 39 8.52 -27.53 -19.73
C PRO A 39 8.29 -26.42 -18.69
N PRO A 40 8.85 -25.22 -18.92
CA PRO A 40 8.67 -24.10 -18.00
C PRO A 40 7.18 -23.75 -17.88
N PRO A 41 6.74 -23.32 -16.69
CA PRO A 41 5.37 -22.86 -16.52
C PRO A 41 5.08 -21.67 -17.45
N PRO A 42 3.84 -21.53 -17.94
CA PRO A 42 3.47 -20.39 -18.77
C PRO A 42 3.69 -19.08 -18.00
N LEU A 43 4.20 -18.07 -18.72
CA LEU A 43 4.40 -16.74 -18.15
C LEU A 43 3.04 -16.13 -17.76
N PRO A 44 2.97 -15.39 -16.64
CA PRO A 44 1.74 -14.74 -16.21
C PRO A 44 1.33 -13.67 -17.23
N ASP A 45 0.02 -13.56 -17.49
CA ASP A 45 -0.53 -12.47 -18.28
C ASP A 45 -0.44 -11.17 -17.49
N ILE A 46 0.40 -10.25 -17.98
CA ILE A 46 0.72 -8.97 -17.32
C ILE A 46 -0.36 -7.92 -17.62
N SER A 47 -1.32 -8.23 -18.49
CA SER A 47 -2.34 -7.29 -18.97
C SER A 47 -3.47 -7.06 -17.97
N ASP A 48 -3.59 -7.91 -16.94
CA ASP A 48 -4.54 -7.75 -15.84
C ASP A 48 -3.84 -8.03 -14.50
N PRO A 49 -3.27 -7.00 -13.84
CA PRO A 49 -2.49 -7.20 -12.61
C PRO A 49 -3.32 -7.73 -11.43
N ASN A 50 -4.65 -7.72 -11.53
CA ASN A 50 -5.57 -8.30 -10.54
C ASN A 50 -6.48 -9.40 -11.14
N GLY A 51 -6.17 -9.85 -12.35
CA GLY A 51 -6.94 -10.80 -13.15
C GLY A 51 -6.77 -12.25 -12.74
N ARG A 52 -6.91 -12.55 -11.45
CA ARG A 52 -7.28 -13.91 -11.07
C ARG A 52 -8.76 -14.06 -11.41
N SER A 53 -9.04 -14.95 -12.36
CA SER A 53 -10.35 -15.57 -12.60
C SER A 53 -11.08 -15.68 -11.27
N GLY A 54 -12.27 -15.07 -11.16
CA GLY A 54 -13.04 -14.76 -9.94
C GLY A 54 -13.31 -15.90 -8.94
N GLU A 55 -12.27 -16.55 -8.46
CA GLU A 55 -12.29 -17.46 -7.32
C GLU A 55 -12.15 -16.63 -6.05
N ALA A 56 -13.00 -16.91 -5.08
CA ALA A 56 -13.03 -16.17 -3.83
C ALA A 56 -11.70 -16.31 -3.06
N LEU A 57 -11.15 -15.19 -2.56
CA LEU A 57 -9.83 -15.12 -1.90
C LEU A 57 -9.72 -15.99 -0.63
N ASN A 58 -10.83 -16.51 -0.13
CA ASN A 58 -10.90 -17.42 1.01
C ASN A 58 -10.63 -18.88 0.64
N GLU A 59 -10.49 -19.24 -0.65
CA GLU A 59 -10.13 -20.59 -1.07
C GLU A 59 -9.01 -20.60 -2.12
N PRO A 60 -7.98 -21.46 -1.98
CA PRO A 60 -7.01 -21.67 -3.04
C PRO A 60 -7.69 -22.34 -4.23
N GLY A 61 -7.66 -21.70 -5.41
CA GLY A 61 -8.24 -22.25 -6.64
C GLY A 61 -7.69 -23.64 -6.98
N GLY A 62 -8.43 -24.40 -7.80
CA GLY A 62 -8.19 -25.84 -8.05
C GLY A 62 -6.79 -26.25 -8.55
N ARG A 63 -5.97 -25.26 -8.92
CA ARG A 63 -4.56 -25.36 -9.37
C ARG A 63 -3.54 -25.09 -8.26
N SER A 64 -3.96 -25.01 -7.01
CA SER A 64 -3.07 -24.81 -5.86
C SER A 64 -2.43 -26.13 -5.41
N ASP A 65 -1.12 -26.25 -5.57
CA ASP A 65 -0.29 -27.38 -5.08
C ASP A 65 -0.20 -27.46 -3.55
N ILE A 66 -0.74 -26.48 -2.82
CA ILE A 66 -0.80 -26.49 -1.36
C ILE A 66 -1.66 -27.69 -0.89
N PRO A 67 -1.15 -28.63 -0.07
CA PRO A 67 -1.92 -29.75 0.47
C PRO A 67 -3.18 -29.29 1.23
N LYS A 68 -4.32 -30.01 1.13
CA LYS A 68 -5.62 -29.60 1.75
C LYS A 68 -5.49 -29.35 3.25
N ALA A 69 -4.70 -30.16 3.93
CA ALA A 69 -4.41 -30.02 5.35
C ALA A 69 -3.71 -28.70 5.70
N LEU A 70 -2.92 -28.13 4.79
CA LEU A 70 -2.16 -26.90 4.98
C LEU A 70 -2.88 -25.65 4.45
N ARG A 71 -3.98 -25.82 3.70
CA ARG A 71 -4.76 -24.69 3.14
C ARG A 71 -5.35 -23.76 4.21
N SER A 72 -5.64 -24.27 5.41
CA SER A 72 -6.09 -23.48 6.57
C SER A 72 -4.95 -23.08 7.52
N SER A 73 -3.70 -23.41 7.19
CA SER A 73 -2.55 -23.15 8.06
C SER A 73 -2.37 -21.65 8.30
N GLY A 74 -2.60 -20.78 7.29
CA GLY A 74 -2.55 -19.33 7.48
C GLY A 74 -3.63 -18.79 8.43
N SER A 75 -4.78 -19.45 8.53
CA SER A 75 -5.87 -19.09 9.45
C SER A 75 -5.69 -19.68 10.86
N LYS A 76 -4.78 -20.66 11.02
CA LYS A 76 -4.51 -21.37 12.29
C LYS A 76 -3.14 -21.08 12.88
N ALA A 77 -2.19 -20.64 12.07
CA ALA A 77 -0.89 -20.20 12.52
C ALA A 77 -1.09 -18.84 13.20
N GLY A 78 -1.04 -18.83 14.53
CA GLY A 78 -0.81 -17.62 15.31
C GLY A 78 0.60 -17.07 15.05
N GLY A 79 0.88 -16.70 13.81
CA GLY A 79 2.08 -15.97 13.42
C GLY A 79 1.95 -14.49 13.80
N PRO A 80 2.94 -13.65 13.47
CA PRO A 80 2.98 -12.24 13.85
C PRO A 80 1.78 -11.41 13.33
N ALA A 81 1.05 -11.92 12.33
CA ALA A 81 -0.21 -11.33 11.89
C ALA A 81 -1.32 -11.39 12.97
N ASN A 82 -1.28 -12.38 13.86
CA ASN A 82 -2.22 -12.51 14.98
C ASN A 82 -1.81 -11.62 16.18
N ASP A 83 -0.54 -11.23 16.29
CA ASP A 83 -0.06 -10.28 17.30
C ASP A 83 -0.65 -8.88 17.08
N LEU A 84 -1.07 -8.57 15.85
CA LEU A 84 -1.82 -7.35 15.50
C LEU A 84 -3.31 -7.41 15.90
N ASN A 85 -3.80 -8.58 16.31
CA ASN A 85 -5.17 -8.78 16.80
C ASN A 85 -5.16 -9.50 18.15
N PRO A 86 -4.72 -8.84 19.24
CA PRO A 86 -4.59 -9.44 20.57
C PRO A 86 -5.93 -9.93 21.17
N SER A 87 -7.05 -9.48 20.60
CA SER A 87 -8.39 -9.84 21.07
C SER A 87 -8.92 -11.14 20.49
N GLY A 88 -8.26 -11.70 19.46
CA GLY A 88 -8.72 -12.91 18.75
C GLY A 88 -10.11 -12.76 18.11
N ARG A 89 -10.67 -11.54 18.06
CA ARG A 89 -11.97 -11.28 17.46
C ARG A 89 -11.82 -11.30 15.95
N ALA A 90 -12.67 -12.06 15.27
CA ALA A 90 -12.73 -11.99 13.81
C ALA A 90 -12.90 -10.52 13.39
N GLU A 91 -12.07 -10.06 12.45
CA GLU A 91 -12.25 -8.73 11.89
C GLU A 91 -13.66 -8.64 11.33
N ALA A 92 -14.33 -7.50 11.58
CA ALA A 92 -15.66 -7.27 11.03
C ALA A 92 -15.61 -7.47 9.51
N PRO A 93 -16.66 -8.04 8.89
CA PRO A 93 -16.72 -8.17 7.44
C PRO A 93 -16.36 -6.85 6.78
N ALA A 94 -15.49 -6.91 5.77
CA ALA A 94 -15.13 -5.72 5.01
C ALA A 94 -16.44 -5.06 4.51
N PRO A 95 -16.57 -3.73 4.63
CA PRO A 95 -17.72 -3.04 4.11
C PRO A 95 -17.88 -3.36 2.62
N PRO A 96 -19.11 -3.31 2.06
CA PRO A 96 -19.31 -3.51 0.64
C PRO A 96 -18.36 -2.60 -0.14
N LYS A 97 -17.68 -3.17 -1.15
CA LYS A 97 -16.80 -2.39 -2.01
C LYS A 97 -17.66 -1.26 -2.61
N GLY A 98 -17.36 -0.02 -2.23
CA GLY A 98 -18.00 1.14 -2.83
C GLY A 98 -17.75 1.16 -4.33
N ALA A 99 -18.58 1.91 -5.06
CA ALA A 99 -18.41 2.12 -6.49
C ALA A 99 -17.23 3.07 -6.75
N LEU A 100 -16.01 2.56 -6.57
CA LEU A 100 -14.77 3.33 -6.65
C LEU A 100 -14.60 3.95 -8.05
N ASP A 101 -15.12 3.29 -9.08
CA ASP A 101 -15.26 3.79 -10.44
C ASP A 101 -16.06 5.10 -10.51
N ARG A 102 -17.15 5.20 -9.75
CA ARG A 102 -18.00 6.40 -9.70
C ARG A 102 -17.35 7.53 -8.92
N VAL A 103 -16.62 7.20 -7.86
CA VAL A 103 -15.83 8.17 -7.09
C VAL A 103 -14.70 8.76 -7.94
N VAL A 104 -13.91 7.91 -8.62
CA VAL A 104 -12.82 8.36 -9.50
C VAL A 104 -13.37 9.14 -10.70
N ALA A 105 -14.52 8.75 -11.25
CA ALA A 105 -15.21 9.51 -12.30
C ALA A 105 -15.82 10.83 -11.79
N GLY A 106 -15.78 11.11 -10.48
CA GLY A 106 -16.38 12.29 -9.86
C GLY A 106 -17.90 12.32 -9.94
N LYS A 107 -18.54 11.16 -10.07
CA LYS A 107 -20.01 10.99 -10.07
C LYS A 107 -20.57 10.80 -8.66
N GLU A 108 -19.71 10.44 -7.71
CA GLU A 108 -20.04 10.30 -6.29
C GLU A 108 -18.90 10.87 -5.45
N LEU A 109 -19.25 11.30 -4.23
CA LEU A 109 -18.26 11.69 -3.24
C LEU A 109 -17.61 10.45 -2.64
N PHE A 110 -16.33 10.58 -2.31
CA PHE A 110 -15.59 9.57 -1.58
C PHE A 110 -16.15 9.40 -0.18
N HIS A 111 -16.43 10.51 0.51
CA HIS A 111 -16.87 10.51 1.90
C HIS A 111 -17.70 11.77 2.21
N GLY A 112 -18.65 11.65 3.14
CA GLY A 112 -19.44 12.78 3.64
C GLY A 112 -20.11 13.64 2.57
N ASN A 113 -20.04 14.97 2.76
CA ASN A 113 -20.62 15.98 1.89
C ASN A 113 -19.58 16.74 1.05
N TYR A 114 -18.29 16.60 1.38
CA TYR A 114 -17.21 17.43 0.82
C TYR A 114 -16.02 16.63 0.29
N CYS A 115 -15.78 15.42 0.77
CA CYS A 115 -14.62 14.67 0.28
C CYS A 115 -14.89 14.05 -1.11
N GLY A 116 -14.39 14.68 -2.16
CA GLY A 116 -14.46 14.16 -3.53
C GLY A 116 -14.36 15.26 -4.57
N LYS A 117 -14.68 14.93 -5.84
CA LYS A 117 -14.80 15.96 -6.87
C LYS A 117 -16.15 16.67 -6.71
N GLY A 118 -16.11 17.94 -6.32
CA GLY A 118 -17.29 18.72 -6.01
C GLY A 118 -17.85 18.38 -4.62
N GLN A 119 -19.05 18.87 -4.33
CA GLN A 119 -19.69 18.74 -3.01
C GLN A 119 -21.20 18.49 -3.14
N ARG A 120 -21.84 17.94 -2.10
CA ARG A 120 -23.29 17.65 -2.07
C ARG A 120 -24.16 18.90 -1.89
N GLY A 121 -23.60 20.03 -1.46
CA GLY A 121 -24.31 21.30 -1.45
C GLY A 121 -23.79 22.29 -0.42
N GLU A 122 -23.86 23.57 -0.78
CA GLU A 122 -23.52 24.68 0.11
C GLU A 122 -24.44 24.67 1.34
N GLY A 123 -23.85 24.87 2.53
CA GLY A 123 -24.60 25.00 3.79
C GLY A 123 -24.97 23.68 4.48
N LEU A 124 -24.59 22.51 3.95
CA LEU A 124 -24.65 21.27 4.72
C LEU A 124 -23.53 21.27 5.78
N PRO A 125 -23.76 20.80 7.01
CA PRO A 125 -22.67 20.59 7.95
C PRO A 125 -21.80 19.42 7.47
N PRO A 126 -20.48 19.46 7.71
CA PRO A 126 -19.63 18.27 7.58
C PRO A 126 -20.15 17.13 8.45
N THR A 127 -20.06 15.89 7.96
CA THR A 127 -20.57 14.72 8.69
C THR A 127 -19.63 14.24 9.80
N ASP A 128 -18.34 14.53 9.68
CA ASP A 128 -17.29 14.25 10.68
C ASP A 128 -16.05 15.12 10.45
N ASP A 129 -15.01 14.92 11.26
CA ASP A 129 -13.78 15.72 11.22
C ASP A 129 -13.01 15.57 9.89
N LEU A 130 -13.10 14.42 9.21
CA LEU A 130 -12.49 14.23 7.89
C LEU A 130 -13.25 15.05 6.85
N ASP A 131 -14.58 14.97 6.86
CA ASP A 131 -15.42 15.75 5.97
C ASP A 131 -15.23 17.27 6.19
N ALA A 132 -14.98 17.69 7.43
CA ALA A 132 -14.68 19.09 7.75
C ALA A 132 -13.33 19.55 7.19
N ALA A 133 -12.34 18.65 7.12
CA ALA A 133 -11.06 18.93 6.45
C ALA A 133 -11.23 19.08 4.94
N CYS A 134 -12.05 18.23 4.32
CA CYS A 134 -12.38 18.34 2.90
C CYS A 134 -13.13 19.65 2.59
N LEU A 135 -14.09 20.07 3.42
CA LEU A 135 -14.76 21.37 3.26
C LEU A 135 -13.75 22.54 3.26
N ARG A 136 -12.78 22.53 4.17
CA ARG A 136 -11.74 23.56 4.23
C ARG A 136 -10.82 23.54 3.02
N HIS A 137 -10.52 22.35 2.50
CA HIS A 137 -9.75 22.18 1.27
C HIS A 137 -10.48 22.75 0.05
N ASP A 138 -11.76 22.44 -0.12
CA ASP A 138 -12.60 23.00 -1.18
C ASP A 138 -12.62 24.54 -1.11
N THR A 139 -12.84 25.09 0.09
CA THR A 139 -12.80 26.56 0.32
C THR A 139 -11.42 27.15 0.00
N CYS A 140 -10.33 26.42 0.28
CA CYS A 140 -8.98 26.84 -0.06
C CYS A 140 -8.78 26.89 -1.58
N TYR A 141 -9.28 25.90 -2.31
CA TYR A 141 -9.25 25.90 -3.78
C TYR A 141 -10.07 27.03 -4.39
N ASP A 142 -11.24 27.35 -3.83
CA ASP A 142 -12.07 28.46 -4.30
C ASP A 142 -11.37 29.83 -4.16
N THR A 143 -10.48 29.97 -3.18
CA THR A 143 -9.76 31.22 -2.89
C THR A 143 -8.38 31.30 -3.53
N ALA A 144 -7.61 30.21 -3.50
CA ALA A 144 -6.22 30.15 -4.02
C ALA A 144 -6.11 29.67 -5.47
N GLY A 145 -7.21 29.13 -6.03
CA GLY A 145 -7.23 28.44 -7.32
C GLY A 145 -6.96 26.95 -7.20
N TYR A 146 -7.59 26.18 -8.09
CA TYR A 146 -7.42 24.73 -8.17
C TYR A 146 -5.97 24.32 -8.37
N SER A 147 -5.60 23.13 -7.85
CA SER A 147 -4.25 22.53 -7.86
C SER A 147 -3.21 23.33 -7.06
N SER A 148 -3.61 24.03 -6.00
CA SER A 148 -2.68 24.70 -5.08
C SER A 148 -1.98 23.68 -4.18
N CYS A 149 -0.64 23.60 -4.28
CA CYS A 149 0.15 22.72 -3.39
C CYS A 149 -0.02 23.08 -1.91
N ALA A 150 -0.30 24.35 -1.60
CA ALA A 150 -0.50 24.80 -0.23
C ALA A 150 -1.82 24.24 0.35
N CYS A 151 -2.88 24.21 -0.45
CA CYS A 151 -4.17 23.62 -0.06
C CYS A 151 -4.04 22.11 0.12
N ASP A 152 -3.36 21.40 -0.79
CA ASP A 152 -3.18 19.94 -0.69
C ASP A 152 -2.33 19.57 0.54
N ALA A 153 -1.28 20.35 0.83
CA ALA A 153 -0.48 20.17 2.03
C ALA A 153 -1.28 20.45 3.31
N ALA A 154 -2.21 21.40 3.30
CA ALA A 154 -3.10 21.65 4.43
C ALA A 154 -4.05 20.47 4.66
N LEU A 155 -4.72 20.00 3.60
CA LEU A 155 -5.59 18.82 3.66
C LEU A 155 -4.84 17.59 4.19
N LYS A 156 -3.61 17.35 3.70
CA LYS A 156 -2.77 16.24 4.18
C LYS A 156 -2.54 16.28 5.69
N ARG A 157 -2.21 17.45 6.23
CA ARG A 157 -1.97 17.62 7.68
C ARG A 157 -3.23 17.37 8.48
N GLU A 158 -4.37 17.92 8.05
CA GLU A 158 -5.63 17.76 8.76
C GLU A 158 -6.13 16.31 8.72
N ALA A 159 -6.03 15.65 7.56
CA ALA A 159 -6.35 14.24 7.43
C ALA A 159 -5.43 13.35 8.30
N SER A 160 -4.16 13.72 8.49
CA SER A 160 -3.24 13.01 9.39
C SER A 160 -3.69 13.11 10.85
N VAL A 161 -4.16 14.27 11.29
CA VAL A 161 -4.75 14.42 12.63
C VAL A 161 -5.96 13.50 12.81
N VAL A 162 -6.80 13.37 11.78
CA VAL A 162 -7.96 12.46 11.82
C VAL A 162 -7.55 10.99 11.81
N SER A 163 -6.57 10.59 11.00
CA SER A 163 -6.10 9.20 10.95
C SER A 163 -5.52 8.72 12.29
N ASP A 164 -4.89 9.64 13.02
CA ASP A 164 -4.22 9.34 14.29
C ASP A 164 -5.18 9.46 15.50
N SER A 165 -6.38 10.00 15.30
CA SER A 165 -7.34 10.24 16.37
C SER A 165 -7.96 8.93 16.89
N PRO A 166 -7.76 8.53 18.15
CA PRO A 166 -8.36 7.31 18.70
C PRO A 166 -9.88 7.42 18.87
N THR A 167 -10.43 8.63 18.88
CA THR A 167 -11.87 8.89 19.03
C THR A 167 -12.61 8.86 17.70
N ALA A 168 -11.91 8.99 16.57
CA ALA A 168 -12.52 8.85 15.24
C ALA A 168 -12.87 7.38 14.96
N ALA A 169 -14.00 7.14 14.30
CA ALA A 169 -14.39 5.80 13.88
C ALA A 169 -13.32 5.17 12.97
N LEU A 170 -13.09 3.85 13.10
CA LEU A 170 -12.04 3.15 12.34
C LEU A 170 -12.16 3.37 10.81
N GLU A 171 -13.39 3.39 10.30
CA GLU A 171 -13.63 3.68 8.88
C GLU A 171 -13.18 5.09 8.50
N VAL A 172 -13.49 6.10 9.31
CA VAL A 172 -13.08 7.50 9.08
C VAL A 172 -11.56 7.62 9.09
N ARG A 173 -10.87 6.95 10.02
CA ARG A 173 -9.40 6.94 10.05
C ARG A 173 -8.79 6.30 8.80
N ARG A 174 -9.35 5.17 8.35
CA ARG A 174 -8.92 4.48 7.12
C ARG A 174 -9.15 5.36 5.88
N ARG A 175 -10.28 6.05 5.81
CA ARG A 175 -10.58 7.01 4.74
C ARG A 175 -9.64 8.21 4.78
N ALA A 176 -9.29 8.70 5.96
CA ALA A 176 -8.33 9.79 6.13
C ALA A 176 -6.95 9.42 5.58
N LEU A 177 -6.49 8.18 5.82
CA LEU A 177 -5.27 7.66 5.20
C LEU A 177 -5.36 7.66 3.66
N SER A 178 -6.50 7.27 3.09
CA SER A 178 -6.69 7.34 1.63
C SER A 178 -6.64 8.78 1.11
N VAL A 179 -7.17 9.76 1.86
CA VAL A 179 -7.07 11.19 1.51
C VAL A 179 -5.62 11.67 1.55
N ILE A 180 -4.84 11.25 2.56
CA ILE A 180 -3.39 11.56 2.64
C ILE A 180 -2.65 11.07 1.40
N GLU A 181 -2.88 9.82 0.98
CA GLU A 181 -2.26 9.26 -0.23
C GLU A 181 -2.71 10.01 -1.48
N ALA A 182 -4.01 10.34 -1.59
CA ALA A 182 -4.53 11.11 -2.71
C ALA A 182 -3.86 12.49 -2.82
N THR A 183 -3.70 13.23 -1.70
CA THR A 183 -3.00 14.53 -1.70
C THR A 183 -1.53 14.44 -2.11
N ALA A 184 -0.89 13.28 -1.93
CA ALA A 184 0.48 13.07 -2.38
C ALA A 184 0.58 12.70 -3.87
N ALA A 185 -0.49 12.15 -4.44
CA ALA A 185 -0.55 11.71 -5.83
C ALA A 185 -1.07 12.77 -6.80
N MET A 186 -1.79 13.80 -6.30
CA MET A 186 -2.30 14.88 -7.14
C MET A 186 -1.18 15.82 -7.58
N ASP A 187 -1.15 16.14 -8.88
CA ASP A 187 -0.31 17.22 -9.40
C ASP A 187 -0.77 18.57 -8.85
N CYS A 188 0.17 19.36 -8.34
CA CYS A 188 -0.09 20.67 -7.79
C CYS A 188 0.92 21.71 -8.30
N ARG A 189 0.57 22.99 -8.19
CA ARG A 189 1.42 24.13 -8.51
C ARG A 189 1.76 24.90 -7.23
N ALA A 190 3.05 25.17 -7.05
CA ALA A 190 3.51 26.13 -6.07
C ALA A 190 3.14 27.55 -6.53
N PRO A 191 2.88 28.49 -5.59
CA PRO A 191 2.62 29.88 -5.90
C PRO A 191 3.81 30.56 -6.60
#